data_AF-A0AAU8SJF1-F1
#
_entry.id   AF-A0AAU8SJF1-F1
#
_cell.length_a   1.000
_cell.length_b   1.000
_cell.length_c   1.000
_cell.angle_alpha   90.00
_cell.angle_beta   90.00
_cell.angle_gamma   90.00
#
_symmetry.space_group_name_H-M   'P 1'
#
loop_
_entity.id
_entity.type
_entity.pdbx_description
1 polymer ?
#
loop_
_entity_poly.entity_id
_entity_poly.type
_entity_poly.pdbx_seq_one_letter_code
_entity_poly.pdbx_strand_id
1 'polypeptide(L)'
;MNTIDETLDTRPHARVSVNGVEIGAADIAAERAHHPDAEDPLDAARRALVVHELLRQRAVALGLAADGAPLGDDALDALLARELTHLPEPTRDDCERYYRNHAERFRRRDIVHASHILFAVTDATPLAPLRREAEAALARALAAPQTFETLARELSNCPSAAVGGNLGQLLRGDSVPEFDAAVFDTPELGVLPRLVNTRFGFHIVRIERREPGDPVPFDAVAADIAAFLAERVRHKAIQQYVTILASRARIEGVAFGDANGPLVQ
;
A
#
# COMPACT_ATOMS: atom_id res chain seq x y z
N MET A 1 -53.86 -5.36 4.09
CA MET A 1 -53.59 -5.16 2.66
C MET A 1 -52.43 -4.20 2.53
N ASN A 2 -51.21 -4.72 2.39
CA ASN A 2 -50.13 -3.99 1.74
C ASN A 2 -49.21 -5.04 1.13
N THR A 3 -49.44 -5.29 -0.15
CA THR A 3 -48.69 -6.21 -0.99
C THR A 3 -47.34 -5.56 -1.24
N ILE A 4 -46.27 -6.12 -0.67
CA ILE A 4 -44.91 -5.76 -1.03
C ILE A 4 -44.62 -6.55 -2.30
N ASP A 5 -44.66 -5.85 -3.42
CA ASP A 5 -44.34 -6.40 -4.73
C ASP A 5 -42.82 -6.63 -4.79
N GLU A 6 -42.39 -7.85 -4.43
CA GLU A 6 -41.07 -8.38 -4.77
C GLU A 6 -41.03 -8.59 -6.28
N THR A 7 -40.89 -7.51 -7.04
CA THR A 7 -40.47 -7.61 -8.43
C THR A 7 -39.01 -8.08 -8.42
N LEU A 8 -38.82 -9.40 -8.53
CA LEU A 8 -37.58 -9.96 -9.02
C LEU A 8 -37.19 -9.20 -10.29
N ASP A 9 -36.03 -8.57 -10.27
CA ASP A 9 -35.40 -7.99 -11.46
C ASP A 9 -35.20 -9.10 -12.49
N THR A 10 -36.17 -9.26 -13.39
CA THR A 10 -36.22 -10.29 -14.44
C THR A 10 -35.58 -9.80 -15.74
N ARG A 11 -34.63 -8.86 -15.65
CA ARG A 11 -33.76 -8.60 -16.79
C ARG A 11 -32.98 -9.88 -17.07
N PRO A 12 -33.04 -10.45 -18.28
CA PRO A 12 -32.25 -11.62 -18.61
C PRO A 12 -30.79 -11.24 -18.36
N HIS A 13 -30.16 -11.84 -17.35
CA HIS A 13 -28.72 -11.73 -17.21
C HIS A 13 -28.14 -12.26 -18.52
N ALA A 14 -27.57 -11.37 -19.33
CA ALA A 14 -27.02 -11.74 -20.63
C ALA A 14 -26.11 -12.94 -20.41
N ARG A 15 -26.40 -14.05 -21.10
CA ARG A 15 -25.60 -15.26 -20.99
C ARG A 15 -24.18 -14.90 -21.35
N VAL A 16 -23.24 -15.24 -20.47
CA VAL A 16 -21.82 -15.02 -20.73
C VAL A 16 -21.28 -16.27 -21.40
N SER A 17 -20.65 -16.11 -22.56
CA SER A 17 -20.05 -17.23 -23.28
C SER A 17 -18.76 -16.85 -23.98
N VAL A 18 -17.88 -17.83 -24.16
CA VAL A 18 -16.62 -17.71 -24.91
C VAL A 18 -16.56 -18.83 -25.94
N ASN A 19 -16.58 -18.48 -27.22
CA ASN A 19 -16.60 -19.43 -28.34
C ASN A 19 -17.72 -20.49 -28.24
N GLY A 20 -18.88 -20.10 -27.67
CA GLY A 20 -20.03 -20.98 -27.48
C GLY A 20 -20.02 -21.81 -26.20
N VAL A 21 -18.96 -21.74 -25.39
CA VAL A 21 -18.94 -22.32 -24.04
C VAL A 21 -19.59 -21.34 -23.06
N GLU A 22 -20.72 -21.72 -22.47
CA GLU A 22 -21.43 -20.90 -21.47
C GLU A 22 -20.71 -20.90 -20.12
N ILE A 23 -20.58 -19.73 -19.51
CA ILE A 23 -20.09 -19.56 -18.15
C ILE A 23 -21.28 -19.61 -17.19
N GLY A 24 -21.22 -20.54 -16.23
CA GLY A 24 -22.33 -20.81 -15.32
C GLY A 24 -22.65 -19.63 -14.40
N ALA A 25 -23.95 -19.40 -14.16
CA ALA A 25 -24.39 -18.36 -13.21
C ALA A 25 -23.89 -18.62 -11.78
N ALA A 26 -23.73 -19.89 -11.39
CA ALA A 26 -23.16 -20.27 -10.10
C ALA A 26 -21.68 -19.87 -9.98
N ASP A 27 -20.90 -20.08 -11.04
CA ASP A 27 -19.48 -19.71 -11.08
C ASP A 27 -19.30 -18.19 -11.02
N ILE A 28 -20.15 -17.44 -11.74
CA ILE A 28 -20.17 -15.97 -11.68
C ILE A 28 -20.51 -15.49 -10.26
N ALA A 29 -21.47 -16.13 -9.59
CA ALA A 29 -21.85 -15.76 -8.24
C ALA A 29 -20.75 -16.07 -7.22
N ALA A 30 -20.05 -17.20 -7.38
CA ALA A 30 -18.91 -17.56 -6.55
C ALA A 30 -17.73 -16.60 -6.76
N GLU A 31 -17.40 -16.30 -8.02
CA GLU A 31 -16.30 -15.41 -8.36
C GLU A 31 -16.52 -13.99 -7.86
N ARG A 32 -17.77 -13.49 -7.88
CA ARG A 32 -18.12 -12.17 -7.34
C ARG A 32 -17.67 -11.97 -5.89
N ALA A 33 -17.61 -13.04 -5.08
CA ALA A 33 -17.14 -12.94 -3.70
C ALA A 33 -15.65 -12.58 -3.59
N HIS A 34 -14.86 -12.80 -4.65
CA HIS A 34 -13.44 -12.43 -4.73
C HIS A 34 -13.23 -10.96 -5.14
N HIS A 35 -14.28 -10.23 -5.52
CA HIS A 35 -14.20 -8.83 -5.99
C HIS A 35 -15.03 -7.86 -5.11
N PRO A 36 -14.91 -7.88 -3.77
CA PRO A 36 -15.78 -7.08 -2.90
C PRO A 36 -15.57 -5.56 -3.04
N ASP A 37 -14.36 -5.15 -3.44
CA ASP A 37 -13.96 -3.75 -3.55
C ASP A 37 -14.10 -3.17 -4.96
N ALA A 38 -14.56 -3.96 -5.93
CA ALA A 38 -14.77 -3.50 -7.30
C ALA A 38 -16.00 -2.58 -7.38
N GLU A 39 -15.96 -1.58 -8.26
CA GLU A 39 -17.10 -0.68 -8.52
C GLU A 39 -18.33 -1.46 -9.02
N ASP A 40 -18.11 -2.45 -9.87
CA ASP A 40 -19.09 -3.46 -10.27
C ASP A 40 -18.52 -4.87 -10.06
N PRO A 41 -18.74 -5.49 -8.89
CA PRO A 41 -18.26 -6.84 -8.58
C PRO A 41 -18.79 -7.91 -9.54
N LEU A 42 -19.97 -7.71 -10.13
CA LEU A 42 -20.56 -8.66 -11.06
C LEU A 42 -19.87 -8.58 -12.42
N ASP A 43 -19.59 -7.38 -12.93
CA ASP A 43 -18.81 -7.21 -14.16
C ASP A 43 -17.37 -7.72 -13.99
N ALA A 44 -16.73 -7.42 -12.86
CA ALA A 44 -15.39 -7.93 -12.53
C ALA A 44 -15.33 -9.46 -12.55
N ALA A 45 -16.29 -10.12 -11.88
CA ALA A 45 -16.39 -11.58 -11.87
C ALA A 45 -16.59 -12.18 -13.26
N ARG A 46 -17.49 -11.58 -14.06
CA ARG A 46 -17.74 -12.02 -15.43
C ARG A 46 -16.49 -11.88 -16.30
N ARG A 47 -15.75 -10.76 -16.18
CA ARG A 47 -14.49 -10.56 -16.91
C ARG A 47 -13.44 -11.58 -16.51
N ALA A 48 -13.25 -11.80 -15.21
CA ALA A 48 -12.29 -12.78 -14.69
C ALA A 48 -12.57 -14.19 -15.26
N LEU A 49 -13.82 -14.62 -15.24
CA LEU A 49 -14.20 -15.93 -15.79
C LEU A 49 -14.04 -16.02 -17.31
N VAL A 50 -14.29 -14.94 -18.04
CA VAL A 50 -13.98 -14.88 -19.49
C VAL A 50 -12.47 -15.03 -19.72
N VAL A 51 -11.62 -14.36 -18.94
CA VAL A 51 -10.16 -14.53 -19.04
C VAL A 51 -9.77 -15.98 -18.77
N HIS A 52 -10.27 -16.56 -17.67
CA HIS A 52 -9.98 -17.95 -17.31
C HIS A 52 -10.40 -18.92 -18.43
N GLU A 53 -11.57 -18.72 -19.02
CA GLU A 53 -12.04 -19.58 -20.12
C GLU A 53 -11.22 -19.41 -21.40
N LEU A 54 -10.81 -18.18 -21.75
CA LEU A 54 -9.90 -17.92 -22.89
C LEU A 54 -8.57 -18.65 -22.72
N LEU A 55 -7.98 -18.57 -21.52
CA LEU A 55 -6.72 -19.23 -21.20
C LEU A 55 -6.90 -20.75 -21.20
N ARG A 56 -8.00 -21.27 -20.65
CA ARG A 56 -8.32 -22.70 -20.64
C ARG A 56 -8.45 -23.26 -22.06
N GLN A 57 -9.23 -22.62 -22.93
CA GLN A 57 -9.39 -23.04 -24.32
C GLN A 57 -8.05 -23.06 -25.06
N ARG A 58 -7.20 -22.06 -24.78
CA ARG A 58 -5.87 -22.02 -25.36
C ARG A 58 -4.95 -23.11 -24.81
N ALA A 59 -4.99 -23.41 -23.51
CA ALA A 59 -4.27 -24.54 -22.92
C ALA A 59 -4.70 -25.87 -23.55
N VAL A 60 -6.02 -26.10 -23.73
CA VAL A 60 -6.55 -27.29 -24.41
C VAL A 60 -6.05 -27.38 -25.86
N ALA A 61 -6.11 -26.29 -26.62
CA ALA A 61 -5.63 -26.25 -28.01
C ALA A 61 -4.13 -26.56 -28.14
N LEU A 62 -3.35 -26.31 -27.08
CA LEU A 62 -1.92 -26.56 -27.02
C LEU A 62 -1.57 -27.93 -26.42
N GLY A 63 -2.57 -28.71 -25.98
CA GLY A 63 -2.39 -30.01 -25.33
C GLY A 63 -1.88 -29.93 -23.88
N LEU A 64 -2.06 -28.78 -23.22
CA LEU A 64 -1.61 -28.53 -21.84
C LEU A 64 -2.68 -28.83 -20.79
N ALA A 65 -3.95 -28.86 -21.21
CA ALA A 65 -5.09 -29.20 -20.36
C ALA A 65 -6.05 -30.15 -21.10
N ALA A 66 -6.78 -30.97 -20.36
CA ALA A 66 -7.83 -31.81 -20.93
C ALA A 66 -9.07 -30.98 -21.26
N ASP A 67 -9.82 -31.40 -22.28
CA ASP A 67 -11.07 -30.73 -22.62
C ASP A 67 -12.11 -30.86 -21.49
N GLY A 68 -12.83 -29.77 -21.22
CA GLY A 68 -13.76 -29.65 -20.09
C GLY A 68 -13.13 -29.61 -18.68
N ALA A 69 -11.82 -29.81 -18.53
CA ALA A 69 -11.17 -29.72 -17.22
C ALA A 69 -10.86 -28.26 -16.83
N PRO A 70 -10.98 -27.88 -15.54
CA PRO A 70 -10.52 -26.59 -15.06
C PRO A 70 -9.03 -26.37 -15.35
N LEU A 71 -8.63 -25.13 -15.61
CA LEU A 71 -7.22 -24.79 -15.76
C LEU A 71 -6.57 -24.71 -14.37
N GLY A 72 -5.68 -25.65 -14.07
CA GLY A 72 -4.85 -25.60 -12.86
C GLY A 72 -3.60 -24.75 -13.03
N ASP A 73 -2.98 -24.36 -11.91
CA ASP A 73 -1.81 -23.48 -11.87
C ASP A 73 -0.65 -24.01 -12.73
N ASP A 74 -0.30 -25.29 -12.61
CA ASP A 74 0.78 -25.91 -13.41
C ASP A 74 0.55 -25.79 -14.93
N ALA A 75 -0.71 -25.95 -15.37
CA ALA A 75 -1.08 -25.86 -16.78
C ALA A 75 -1.11 -24.41 -17.27
N LEU A 76 -1.51 -23.46 -16.41
CA LEU A 76 -1.43 -22.03 -16.68
C LEU A 76 0.04 -21.58 -16.79
N ASP A 77 0.90 -22.00 -15.88
CA ASP A 77 2.33 -21.70 -15.92
C ASP A 77 2.99 -22.26 -17.18
N ALA A 78 2.69 -23.52 -17.53
CA ALA A 78 3.17 -24.12 -18.78
C ALA A 78 2.66 -23.37 -20.02
N LEU A 79 1.41 -22.91 -20.01
CA LEU A 79 0.83 -22.11 -21.09
C LEU A 79 1.57 -20.78 -21.24
N LEU A 80 1.75 -20.05 -20.14
CA LEU A 80 2.41 -18.75 -20.15
C LEU A 80 3.89 -18.88 -20.54
N ALA A 81 4.62 -19.87 -20.03
CA ALA A 81 6.01 -20.12 -20.40
C ALA A 81 6.18 -20.41 -21.90
N ARG A 82 5.22 -21.13 -22.50
CA ARG A 82 5.22 -21.48 -23.92
C ARG A 82 4.83 -20.33 -24.84
N GLU A 83 3.91 -19.47 -24.42
CA GLU A 83 3.39 -18.39 -25.27
C GLU A 83 4.15 -17.07 -25.06
N LEU A 84 4.77 -16.88 -23.88
CA LEU A 84 5.54 -15.71 -23.51
C LEU A 84 7.06 -16.01 -23.46
N THR A 85 7.58 -16.69 -24.48
CA THR A 85 8.97 -17.20 -24.49
C THR A 85 10.05 -16.11 -24.61
N HIS A 86 9.72 -14.95 -25.18
CA HIS A 86 10.68 -13.88 -25.47
C HIS A 86 10.31 -12.56 -24.78
N LEU A 87 10.13 -12.62 -23.47
CA LEU A 87 9.99 -11.39 -22.69
C LEU A 87 11.34 -10.68 -22.60
N PRO A 88 11.39 -9.35 -22.82
CA PRO A 88 12.61 -8.61 -22.63
C PRO A 88 13.01 -8.65 -21.15
N GLU A 89 14.24 -9.08 -20.89
CA GLU A 89 14.80 -9.02 -19.54
C GLU A 89 15.27 -7.59 -19.22
N PRO A 90 15.02 -7.09 -18.00
CA PRO A 90 15.53 -5.79 -17.59
C PRO A 90 17.05 -5.73 -17.67
N THR A 91 17.57 -4.75 -18.41
CA THR A 91 19.01 -4.52 -18.48
C THR A 91 19.51 -3.84 -17.21
N ARG A 92 20.84 -3.89 -16.98
CA ARG A 92 21.46 -3.11 -15.90
C ARG A 92 21.09 -1.62 -15.99
N ASP A 93 21.08 -1.05 -17.19
CA ASP A 93 20.72 0.35 -17.43
C ASP A 93 19.25 0.64 -17.05
N ASP A 94 18.34 -0.31 -17.24
CA ASP A 94 16.96 -0.21 -16.78
C ASP A 94 16.87 -0.17 -15.27
N CYS A 95 17.62 -1.04 -14.59
CA CYS A 95 17.69 -1.09 -13.14
C CYS A 95 18.31 0.18 -12.54
N GLU A 96 19.41 0.67 -13.11
CA GLU A 96 20.07 1.91 -12.66
C GLU A 96 19.20 3.14 -12.88
N ARG A 97 18.46 3.20 -13.99
CA ARG A 97 17.48 4.24 -14.26
C ARG A 97 16.33 4.19 -13.25
N TYR A 98 15.82 3.00 -12.95
CA TYR A 98 14.78 2.83 -11.93
C TYR A 98 15.26 3.26 -10.55
N TYR A 99 16.45 2.82 -10.13
CA TYR A 99 17.09 3.20 -8.87
C TYR A 99 17.20 4.71 -8.71
N ARG A 100 17.76 5.41 -9.71
CA ARG A 100 17.92 6.88 -9.68
C ARG A 100 16.57 7.61 -9.60
N ASN A 101 15.57 7.15 -10.33
CA ASN A 101 14.25 7.77 -10.35
C ASN A 101 13.43 7.49 -9.07
N HIS A 102 13.88 6.59 -8.20
CA HIS A 102 13.19 6.18 -6.97
C HIS A 102 14.13 6.17 -5.77
N ALA A 103 15.13 7.07 -5.74
CA ALA A 103 16.19 7.08 -4.74
C ALA A 103 15.68 7.09 -3.29
N GLU A 104 14.57 7.79 -3.03
CA GLU A 104 13.92 7.84 -1.69
C GLU A 104 13.49 6.46 -1.18
N ARG A 105 13.14 5.52 -2.07
CA ARG A 105 12.78 4.14 -1.67
C ARG A 105 14.00 3.30 -1.30
N PHE A 106 15.17 3.67 -1.81
CA PHE A 106 16.42 2.94 -1.61
C PHE A 106 17.32 3.67 -0.63
N ARG A 107 16.73 4.05 0.49
CA ARG A 107 17.38 4.82 1.53
C ARG A 107 17.08 4.19 2.87
N ARG A 108 18.08 4.15 3.75
CA ARG A 108 17.86 3.75 5.14
C ARG A 108 16.89 4.74 5.79
N ARG A 109 16.20 4.29 6.84
CA ARG A 109 15.30 5.17 7.60
C ARG A 109 16.11 6.29 8.25
N ASP A 110 15.55 7.49 8.27
CA ASP A 110 16.12 8.60 9.02
C ASP A 110 16.05 8.28 10.52
N ILE A 111 17.10 8.65 11.25
CA ILE A 111 17.16 8.55 12.71
C ILE A 111 17.10 9.97 13.28
N VAL A 112 16.27 10.17 14.30
CA VAL A 112 16.21 11.42 15.05
C VAL A 112 16.52 11.15 16.51
N HIS A 113 17.45 11.91 17.07
CA HIS A 113 17.66 11.98 18.50
C HIS A 113 16.79 13.11 19.06
N ALA A 114 15.91 12.75 19.99
CA ALA A 114 15.00 13.70 20.60
C ALA A 114 14.88 13.48 22.11
N SER A 115 14.55 14.55 22.81
CA SER A 115 14.06 14.55 24.18
C SER A 115 12.69 15.24 24.24
N HIS A 116 11.89 14.91 25.25
CA HIS A 116 10.60 15.57 25.45
C HIS A 116 10.25 15.82 26.92
N ILE A 117 9.32 16.76 27.12
CA ILE A 117 8.62 17.02 28.38
C ILE A 117 7.14 16.78 28.12
N LEU A 118 6.54 15.82 28.82
CA LEU A 118 5.12 15.48 28.68
C LEU A 118 4.32 16.11 29.82
N PHE A 119 3.31 16.89 29.47
CA PHE A 119 2.22 17.28 30.36
C PHE A 119 1.03 16.37 30.04
N ALA A 120 0.83 15.35 30.87
CA ALA A 120 -0.12 14.29 30.61
C ALA A 120 -1.56 14.76 30.79
N VAL A 121 -2.42 14.41 29.83
CA VAL A 121 -3.87 14.63 29.93
C VAL A 121 -4.54 13.34 30.37
N THR A 122 -5.32 13.43 31.45
CA THR A 122 -6.25 12.38 31.91
C THR A 122 -7.69 12.90 31.85
N ASP A 123 -8.68 12.02 31.96
CA ASP A 123 -10.11 12.39 31.89
C ASP A 123 -10.52 13.44 32.92
N ALA A 124 -9.84 13.49 34.07
CA ALA A 124 -10.09 14.47 35.13
C ALA A 124 -9.26 15.76 35.00
N THR A 125 -8.43 15.88 33.96
CA THR A 125 -7.46 16.98 33.84
C THR A 125 -8.11 18.24 33.29
N PRO A 126 -8.05 19.38 33.99
CA PRO A 126 -8.49 20.65 33.43
C PRO A 126 -7.50 21.10 32.33
N LEU A 127 -7.91 21.01 31.06
CA LEU A 127 -7.03 21.22 29.91
C LEU A 127 -6.44 22.63 29.82
N ALA A 128 -7.24 23.66 30.10
CA ALA A 128 -6.81 25.05 29.97
C ALA A 128 -5.64 25.42 30.92
N PRO A 129 -5.69 25.14 32.23
CA PRO A 129 -4.56 25.40 33.11
C PRO A 129 -3.34 24.53 32.79
N LEU A 130 -3.53 23.24 32.45
CA LEU A 130 -2.42 22.38 32.05
C LEU A 130 -1.70 22.92 30.80
N ARG A 131 -2.47 23.37 29.81
CA ARG A 131 -1.91 23.97 28.60
C ARG A 131 -1.11 25.24 28.92
N ARG A 132 -1.60 26.11 29.80
CA ARG A 132 -0.86 27.32 30.22
C ARG A 132 0.45 26.97 30.91
N GLU A 133 0.45 25.92 31.72
CA GLU A 133 1.66 25.40 32.36
C GLU A 133 2.66 24.88 31.33
N ALA A 134 2.20 24.09 30.36
CA ALA A 134 3.01 23.60 29.26
C ALA A 134 3.57 24.74 28.39
N GLU A 135 2.77 25.77 28.09
CA GLU A 135 3.21 26.97 27.36
C GLU A 135 4.26 27.77 28.13
N ALA A 136 4.11 27.91 29.45
CA ALA A 136 5.10 28.57 30.30
C ALA A 136 6.42 27.77 30.37
N ALA A 137 6.34 26.44 30.46
CA ALA A 137 7.51 25.56 30.41
C ALA A 137 8.20 25.62 29.04
N LEU A 138 7.44 25.69 27.95
CA LEU A 138 7.97 25.88 26.59
C LEU A 138 8.72 27.20 26.48
N ALA A 139 8.17 28.30 26.99
CA ALA A 139 8.84 29.60 26.98
C ALA A 139 10.18 29.55 27.75
N ARG A 140 10.23 28.87 28.90
CA ARG A 140 11.47 28.65 29.66
C ARG A 140 12.49 27.82 28.87
N ALA A 141 12.03 26.74 28.22
CA ALA A 141 12.88 25.86 27.42
C ALA A 141 13.45 26.58 26.18
N LEU A 142 12.67 27.46 25.54
CA LEU A 142 13.14 28.27 24.41
C LEU A 142 14.13 29.35 24.85
N ALA A 143 13.89 30.00 25.99
CA ALA A 143 14.76 31.05 26.51
C ALA A 143 16.10 30.51 27.04
N ALA A 144 16.11 29.31 27.60
CA ALA A 144 17.30 28.66 28.15
C ALA A 144 17.34 27.15 27.80
N PRO A 145 17.64 26.78 26.54
CA PRO A 145 17.63 25.38 26.07
C PRO A 145 18.56 24.43 26.84
N GLN A 146 19.62 24.96 27.44
CA GLN A 146 20.54 24.22 28.31
C GLN A 146 19.90 23.70 29.60
N THR A 147 18.75 24.26 30.01
CA THR A 147 18.03 23.84 31.21
C THR A 147 16.96 22.78 30.94
N PHE A 148 16.79 22.37 29.67
CA PHE A 148 15.74 21.45 29.24
C PHE A 148 15.69 20.15 30.04
N GLU A 149 16.85 19.54 30.32
CA GLU A 149 16.90 18.28 31.06
C GLU A 149 16.46 18.45 32.52
N THR A 150 16.73 19.60 33.12
CA THR A 150 16.25 19.95 34.47
C THR A 150 14.74 20.16 34.43
N LEU A 151 14.24 20.92 33.46
CA LEU A 151 12.80 21.10 33.25
C LEU A 151 12.09 19.77 33.03
N ALA A 152 12.69 18.86 32.27
CA ALA A 152 12.14 17.54 32.02
C ALA A 152 12.07 16.70 33.31
N ARG A 153 13.12 16.71 34.14
CA ARG A 153 13.12 16.02 35.44
C ARG A 153 12.07 16.59 36.40
N GLU A 154 11.85 17.89 36.38
CA GLU A 154 10.94 18.59 37.29
C GLU A 154 9.46 18.48 36.88
N LEU A 155 9.17 18.58 35.58
CA LEU A 155 7.83 18.84 35.08
C LEU A 155 7.22 17.70 34.25
N SER A 156 8.04 16.81 33.68
CA SER A 156 7.55 15.78 32.77
C SER A 156 6.84 14.66 33.52
N ASN A 157 5.67 14.26 33.04
CA ASN A 157 4.92 13.10 33.51
C ASN A 157 5.33 11.78 32.80
N CYS A 158 6.30 11.83 31.88
CA CYS A 158 6.82 10.64 31.20
C CYS A 158 7.92 9.97 32.05
N PRO A 159 8.04 8.62 32.06
CA PRO A 159 9.17 7.94 32.71
C PRO A 159 10.56 8.40 32.23
N SER A 160 10.67 8.93 30.99
CA SER A 160 11.89 9.54 30.47
C SER A 160 12.38 10.74 31.29
N ALA A 161 11.53 11.35 32.12
CA ALA A 161 11.89 12.40 33.06
C ALA A 161 13.13 12.04 33.89
N ALA A 162 13.25 10.78 34.33
CA ALA A 162 14.38 10.28 35.12
C ALA A 162 15.74 10.46 34.42
N VAL A 163 15.75 10.44 33.08
CA VAL A 163 16.93 10.63 32.23
C VAL A 163 16.90 11.98 31.49
N GLY A 164 16.21 12.98 32.06
CA GLY A 164 16.15 14.33 31.47
C GLY A 164 15.26 14.43 30.23
N GLY A 165 14.29 13.55 30.09
CA GLY A 165 13.34 13.53 28.97
C GLY A 165 13.88 12.84 27.71
N ASN A 166 15.07 12.26 27.77
CA ASN A 166 15.74 11.64 26.62
C ASN A 166 14.98 10.41 26.10
N LEU A 167 14.66 10.39 24.80
CA LEU A 167 13.98 9.29 24.11
C LEU A 167 14.94 8.39 23.33
N GLY A 168 16.23 8.74 23.26
CA GLY A 168 17.24 8.00 22.52
C GLY A 168 17.13 8.24 21.02
N GLN A 169 17.27 7.15 20.24
CA GLN A 169 17.10 7.14 18.79
C GLN A 169 15.65 6.82 18.46
N LEU A 170 15.04 7.66 17.64
CA LEU A 170 13.71 7.45 17.09
C LEU A 170 13.83 7.22 15.58
N LEU A 171 13.10 6.21 15.10
CA LEU A 171 12.79 6.00 13.70
C LEU A 171 11.35 6.41 13.43
N ARG A 172 11.06 6.74 12.17
CA ARG A 172 9.69 7.04 11.76
C ARG A 172 8.79 5.85 12.04
N GLY A 173 7.71 6.08 12.80
CA GLY A 173 6.75 5.06 13.23
C GLY A 173 7.01 4.46 14.62
N ASP A 174 8.10 4.82 15.30
CA ASP A 174 8.36 4.37 16.69
C ASP A 174 7.46 5.07 17.73
N SER A 175 6.80 6.16 17.34
CA SER A 175 5.96 6.98 18.20
C SER A 175 4.55 7.15 17.63
N VAL A 176 3.66 7.79 18.40
CA VAL A 176 2.29 8.07 17.93
C VAL A 176 2.32 9.03 16.74
N PRO A 177 1.41 8.90 15.76
CA PRO A 177 1.48 9.63 14.49
C PRO A 177 1.64 11.14 14.63
N GLU A 178 1.02 11.75 15.64
CA GLU A 178 1.07 13.18 15.88
C GLU A 178 2.46 13.65 16.36
N PHE A 179 3.13 12.82 17.18
CA PHE A 179 4.50 13.09 17.63
C PHE A 179 5.50 12.80 16.50
N ASP A 180 5.30 11.70 15.78
CA ASP A 180 6.12 11.29 14.66
C ASP A 180 6.17 12.36 13.57
N ALA A 181 5.00 12.87 13.17
CA ALA A 181 4.91 13.99 12.22
C ALA A 181 5.63 15.24 12.75
N ALA A 182 5.43 15.60 14.02
CA ALA A 182 6.08 16.78 14.58
C ALA A 182 7.62 16.68 14.62
N VAL A 183 8.16 15.47 14.81
CA VAL A 183 9.60 15.22 14.83
C VAL A 183 10.17 15.09 13.44
N PHE A 184 9.56 14.31 12.55
CA PHE A 184 10.15 13.96 11.26
C PHE A 184 9.77 14.90 10.11
N ASP A 185 8.69 15.69 10.22
CA ASP A 185 8.23 16.56 9.12
C ASP A 185 8.72 18.02 9.26
N THR A 186 9.66 18.27 10.19
CA THR A 186 10.35 19.56 10.31
C THR A 186 11.86 19.39 10.16
N PRO A 187 12.57 20.33 9.50
CA PRO A 187 14.03 20.34 9.49
C PRO A 187 14.63 20.97 10.76
N GLU A 188 13.80 21.53 11.65
CA GLU A 188 14.24 22.26 12.85
C GLU A 188 15.06 21.37 13.80
N LEU A 189 16.08 21.97 14.41
CA LEU A 189 16.88 21.43 15.52
C LEU A 189 16.69 22.31 16.77
N GLY A 190 16.95 21.72 17.94
CA GLY A 190 16.71 22.39 19.22
C GLY A 190 15.28 22.21 19.71
N VAL A 191 14.85 23.08 20.62
CA VAL A 191 13.48 23.05 21.16
C VAL A 191 12.51 23.56 20.11
N LEU A 192 11.51 22.76 19.75
CA LEU A 192 10.48 23.18 18.81
C LEU A 192 9.66 24.34 19.42
N PRO A 193 9.40 25.43 18.68
CA PRO A 193 8.74 26.63 19.21
C PRO A 193 7.21 26.48 19.29
N ARG A 194 6.73 25.26 19.59
CA ARG A 194 5.31 24.91 19.67
C ARG A 194 5.12 23.67 20.54
N LEU A 195 3.94 23.55 21.14
CA LEU A 195 3.51 22.30 21.78
C LEU A 195 3.10 21.29 20.71
N VAL A 196 3.56 20.05 20.89
CA VAL A 196 3.11 18.91 20.10
C VAL A 196 1.96 18.26 20.87
N ASN A 197 0.78 18.21 20.26
CA ASN A 197 -0.41 17.65 20.88
C ASN A 197 -0.55 16.20 20.45
N THR A 198 -0.69 15.29 21.40
CA THR A 198 -0.99 13.88 21.12
C THR A 198 -2.11 13.40 22.03
N ARG A 199 -2.60 12.17 21.80
CA ARG A 199 -3.55 11.51 22.72
C ARG A 199 -3.08 11.43 24.18
N PHE A 200 -1.78 11.57 24.45
CA PHE A 200 -1.22 11.55 25.81
C PHE A 200 -1.19 12.93 26.48
N GLY A 201 -1.35 14.01 25.72
CA GLY A 201 -1.32 15.38 26.25
C GLY A 201 -0.41 16.31 25.45
N PHE A 202 0.19 17.28 26.14
CA PHE A 202 1.04 18.31 25.54
C PHE A 202 2.52 17.95 25.68
N HIS A 203 3.26 17.99 24.59
CA HIS A 203 4.69 17.67 24.56
C HIS A 203 5.49 18.91 24.16
N ILE A 204 6.55 19.18 24.92
CA ILE A 204 7.62 20.06 24.50
C ILE A 204 8.73 19.17 23.97
N VAL A 205 9.13 19.35 22.72
CA VAL A 205 10.10 18.47 22.05
C VAL A 205 11.39 19.23 21.79
N ARG A 206 12.52 18.61 22.10
CA ARG A 206 13.86 19.05 21.73
C ARG A 206 14.46 18.03 20.80
N ILE A 207 14.98 18.48 19.67
CA ILE A 207 15.63 17.64 18.67
C ILE A 207 17.12 17.93 18.71
N GLU A 208 17.91 17.00 19.25
CA GLU A 208 19.35 17.18 19.40
C GLU A 208 20.09 16.96 18.09
N ARG A 209 19.72 15.91 17.35
CA ARG A 209 20.42 15.51 16.13
C ARG A 209 19.50 14.78 15.18
N ARG A 210 19.74 14.96 13.89
CA ARG A 210 19.13 14.18 12.81
C ARG A 210 20.23 13.48 12.04
N GLU A 211 20.03 12.20 11.78
CA GLU A 211 20.87 11.40 10.90
C GLU A 211 20.03 11.00 9.70
N PRO A 212 20.22 11.71 8.57
CA PRO A 212 19.56 11.33 7.34
C PRO A 212 20.04 9.93 6.97
N GLY A 213 19.13 8.99 6.73
CA GLY A 213 19.50 7.64 6.31
C GLY A 213 20.33 7.64 5.03
N ASP A 214 21.35 6.80 4.95
CA ASP A 214 22.18 6.71 3.76
C ASP A 214 21.45 6.03 2.59
N PRO A 215 21.76 6.40 1.34
CA PRO A 215 21.34 5.61 0.20
C PRO A 215 21.91 4.18 0.31
N VAL A 216 21.06 3.20 0.03
CA VAL A 216 21.48 1.80 -0.11
C VAL A 216 22.21 1.67 -1.44
N PRO A 217 23.46 1.15 -1.48
CA PRO A 217 24.22 1.02 -2.73
C PRO A 217 23.45 0.23 -3.79
N PHE A 218 23.50 0.67 -5.05
CA PHE A 218 22.79 0.04 -6.16
C PHE A 218 23.05 -1.48 -6.24
N ASP A 219 24.31 -1.89 -6.12
CA ASP A 219 24.68 -3.31 -6.21
C ASP A 219 24.00 -4.18 -5.15
N ALA A 220 23.63 -3.61 -4.00
CA ALA A 220 22.92 -4.33 -2.94
C ALA A 220 21.43 -4.55 -3.25
N VAL A 221 20.84 -3.77 -4.16
CA VAL A 221 19.40 -3.82 -4.52
C VAL A 221 19.16 -4.15 -5.99
N ALA A 222 20.21 -4.30 -6.79
CA ALA A 222 20.11 -4.48 -8.24
C ALA A 222 19.29 -5.73 -8.63
N ALA A 223 19.48 -6.84 -7.90
CA ALA A 223 18.75 -8.08 -8.13
C ALA A 223 17.25 -7.93 -7.84
N ASP A 224 16.89 -7.28 -6.73
CA ASP A 224 15.50 -7.03 -6.36
C ASP A 224 14.80 -6.10 -7.37
N ILE A 225 15.51 -5.07 -7.83
CA ILE A 225 15.02 -4.18 -8.89
C ILE A 225 14.79 -4.95 -10.19
N ALA A 226 15.74 -5.80 -10.59
CA ALA A 226 15.61 -6.60 -11.80
C ALA A 226 14.39 -7.53 -11.72
N ALA A 227 14.20 -8.23 -10.59
CA ALA A 227 13.03 -9.08 -10.36
C ALA A 227 11.72 -8.28 -10.44
N PHE A 228 11.66 -7.11 -9.80
CA PHE A 228 10.50 -6.24 -9.85
C PHE A 228 10.17 -5.76 -11.28
N LEU A 229 11.19 -5.34 -12.04
CA LEU A 229 11.00 -4.89 -13.42
C LEU A 229 10.59 -6.06 -14.34
N ALA A 230 11.15 -7.25 -14.13
CA ALA A 230 10.79 -8.44 -14.88
C ALA A 230 9.33 -8.83 -14.64
N GLU A 231 8.85 -8.79 -13.39
CA GLU A 231 7.45 -9.08 -13.09
C GLU A 231 6.50 -8.06 -13.75
N ARG A 232 6.89 -6.78 -13.79
CA ARG A 232 6.12 -5.75 -14.51
C ARG A 232 6.04 -6.02 -16.01
N VAL A 233 7.12 -6.47 -16.63
CA VAL A 233 7.12 -6.87 -18.04
C VAL A 233 6.20 -8.07 -18.23
N ARG A 234 6.29 -9.07 -17.36
CA ARG A 234 5.46 -10.29 -17.39
C ARG A 234 3.97 -9.97 -17.27
N HIS A 235 3.58 -9.20 -16.27
CA HIS A 235 2.19 -8.74 -16.10
C HIS A 235 1.65 -8.03 -17.33
N LYS A 236 2.43 -7.10 -17.91
CA LYS A 236 2.03 -6.39 -19.13
C LYS A 236 1.87 -7.34 -20.32
N ALA A 237 2.77 -8.30 -20.46
CA ALA A 237 2.70 -9.28 -21.53
C ALA A 237 1.48 -10.21 -21.41
N ILE A 238 1.14 -10.65 -20.19
CA ILE A 238 -0.08 -11.43 -19.93
C ILE A 238 -1.33 -10.64 -20.31
N GLN A 239 -1.43 -9.37 -19.89
CA GLN A 239 -2.56 -8.51 -20.25
C GLN A 239 -2.70 -8.36 -21.78
N GLN A 240 -1.59 -8.14 -22.48
CA GLN A 240 -1.57 -8.08 -23.95
C GLN A 240 -1.98 -9.41 -24.58
N TYR A 241 -1.50 -10.52 -24.04
CA TYR A 241 -1.82 -11.86 -24.53
C TYR A 241 -3.32 -12.17 -24.37
N VAL A 242 -3.91 -11.89 -23.21
CA VAL A 242 -5.35 -12.03 -22.98
C VAL A 242 -6.14 -11.15 -23.92
N THR A 243 -5.69 -9.91 -24.17
CA THR A 243 -6.34 -9.02 -25.16
C THR A 243 -6.32 -9.62 -26.57
N ILE A 244 -5.21 -10.24 -26.97
CA ILE A 244 -5.10 -10.93 -28.26
C ILE A 244 -6.06 -12.14 -28.31
N LEU A 245 -6.12 -12.96 -27.26
CA LEU A 245 -7.05 -14.08 -27.18
C LEU A 245 -8.51 -13.60 -27.30
N ALA A 246 -8.87 -12.56 -26.54
CA ALA A 246 -10.20 -11.97 -26.58
C ALA A 246 -10.56 -11.43 -27.97
N SER A 247 -9.63 -10.76 -28.65
CA SER A 247 -9.85 -10.22 -30.00
C SER A 247 -10.12 -11.30 -31.07
N ARG A 248 -9.70 -12.55 -30.81
CA ARG A 248 -9.86 -13.69 -31.71
C ARG A 248 -11.02 -14.60 -31.30
N ALA A 249 -11.64 -14.35 -30.16
CA ALA A 249 -12.73 -15.15 -29.63
C ALA A 249 -14.09 -14.48 -29.89
N ARG A 250 -15.14 -15.28 -29.94
CA ARG A 250 -16.51 -14.79 -29.85
C ARG A 250 -16.90 -14.72 -28.38
N ILE A 251 -17.01 -13.50 -27.85
CA ILE A 251 -17.41 -13.24 -26.47
C ILE A 251 -18.82 -12.64 -26.46
N GLU A 252 -19.71 -13.21 -25.67
CA GLU A 252 -21.08 -12.71 -25.49
C GLU A 252 -21.32 -12.41 -24.00
N GLY A 253 -22.19 -11.43 -23.71
CA GLY A 253 -22.59 -11.09 -22.34
C GLY A 253 -21.60 -10.25 -21.51
N VAL A 254 -20.42 -9.91 -22.05
CA VAL A 254 -19.41 -9.05 -21.41
C VAL A 254 -18.74 -8.16 -22.44
N ALA A 255 -18.58 -6.87 -22.13
CA ALA A 255 -17.81 -5.96 -22.96
C ALA A 255 -16.31 -6.16 -22.71
N PHE A 256 -15.62 -6.74 -23.69
CA PHE A 256 -14.16 -6.92 -23.66
C PHE A 256 -13.49 -5.94 -24.64
N GLY A 257 -12.75 -4.97 -24.08
CA GLY A 257 -11.91 -4.06 -24.85
C GLY A 257 -12.55 -2.70 -25.16
N ASP A 258 -12.02 -1.67 -24.50
CA ASP A 258 -11.20 -0.70 -25.21
C ASP A 258 -9.75 -0.92 -24.72
N ALA A 259 -8.76 -0.62 -25.56
CA ALA A 259 -7.33 -0.92 -25.38
C ALA A 259 -6.66 -0.34 -24.10
N ASN A 260 -7.42 0.24 -23.18
CA ASN A 260 -6.98 0.88 -21.94
C ASN A 260 -7.80 0.48 -20.69
N GLY A 261 -8.68 -0.53 -20.78
CA GLY A 261 -9.45 -1.00 -19.60
C GLY A 261 -8.61 -1.90 -18.67
N PRO A 262 -8.74 -1.78 -17.34
CA PRO A 262 -8.01 -2.63 -16.39
C PRO A 262 -8.54 -4.06 -16.49
N LEU A 263 -7.79 -4.92 -17.18
CA LEU A 263 -8.16 -6.32 -17.39
C LEU A 263 -7.83 -7.24 -16.22
N VAL A 264 -7.09 -6.74 -15.23
CA VAL A 264 -6.74 -7.46 -14.00
C VAL A 264 -6.51 -6.39 -12.92
N GLN A 265 -7.43 -6.29 -11.96
CA GLN A 265 -7.17 -5.65 -10.68
C GLN A 265 -6.81 -6.74 -9.67
#